data_AF-A0AAW3DC27-F1
#
_entry.id   AF-A0AAW3DC27-F1
#
_cell.length_a   1.000
_cell.length_b   1.000
_cell.length_c   1.000
_cell.angle_alpha   90.00
_cell.angle_beta   90.00
_cell.angle_gamma   90.00
#
_symmetry.space_group_name_H-M   'P 1'
#
loop_
_entity.id
_entity.type
_entity.pdbx_description
1 polymer ?
#
loop_
_entity_poly.entity_id
_entity_poly.type
_entity_poly.pdbx_seq_one_letter_code
_entity_poly.pdbx_strand_id
1 'polypeptide(L)'
;MINSISPETMMLIIQICAVALIITSLIVSVLFILSQQKLAKALVTINSGEQIHPAWLWTQLIPIWSYIALVVTAVKLDEQTKLYNQTHEKKLKFKASLVYWYVGLTLLNVIPVINIIVGIATIVIFIIIWANITKSTKVITAK
;
A
#
# COMPACT_ATOMS: atom_id res chain seq x y z
N MET A 1 -14.08 35.06 -30.46
CA MET A 1 -12.67 34.68 -30.29
C MET A 1 -12.62 33.56 -29.26
N ILE A 2 -12.35 32.32 -29.69
CA ILE A 2 -12.01 31.26 -28.73
C ILE A 2 -10.55 31.53 -28.37
N ASN A 3 -10.29 32.00 -27.15
CA ASN A 3 -8.94 32.15 -26.64
C ASN A 3 -8.31 30.74 -26.56
N SER A 4 -7.60 30.35 -27.61
CA SER A 4 -6.84 29.11 -27.61
C SER A 4 -5.72 29.23 -26.58
N ILE A 5 -5.68 28.33 -25.62
CA ILE A 5 -4.57 28.20 -24.67
C ILE A 5 -3.30 27.96 -25.48
N SER A 6 -2.24 28.72 -25.21
CA SER A 6 -0.98 28.55 -25.92
C SER A 6 -0.34 27.19 -25.57
N PRO A 7 0.42 26.55 -26.48
CA PRO A 7 1.10 25.29 -26.20
C PRO A 7 2.01 25.36 -24.96
N GLU A 8 2.66 26.49 -24.73
CA GLU A 8 3.52 26.72 -23.55
C GLU A 8 2.71 26.72 -22.26
N THR A 9 1.54 27.37 -22.28
CA THR A 9 0.60 27.40 -21.14
C THR A 9 0.08 25.99 -20.85
N MET A 10 -0.26 25.23 -21.89
CA MET A 10 -0.72 23.83 -21.74
C MET A 10 0.38 22.93 -21.17
N MET A 11 1.63 23.07 -21.65
CA MET A 11 2.77 22.31 -21.12
C MET A 11 3.04 22.64 -19.64
N LEU A 12 2.96 23.91 -19.26
CA LEU A 12 3.11 24.34 -17.87
C LEU A 12 2.04 23.70 -16.95
N ILE A 13 0.77 23.69 -17.39
CA ILE A 13 -0.32 23.05 -16.65
C ILE A 13 -0.04 21.56 -16.45
N ILE A 14 0.37 20.85 -17.51
CA ILE A 14 0.70 19.42 -17.43
C ILE A 14 1.84 19.16 -16.42
N GLN A 15 2.90 19.99 -16.44
CA GLN A 15 4.01 19.86 -15.50
C GLN A 15 3.56 20.08 -14.05
N ILE A 16 2.75 21.11 -13.79
CA ILE A 16 2.21 21.38 -12.45
C ILE A 16 1.36 20.20 -11.97
N CYS A 17 0.47 19.67 -12.81
CA CYS A 17 -0.33 18.49 -12.49
C CYS A 17 0.54 17.26 -12.21
N ALA A 18 1.57 17.03 -13.01
CA ALA A 18 2.49 15.91 -12.81
C ALA A 18 3.24 16.01 -11.47
N VAL A 19 3.75 17.20 -11.13
CA VAL A 19 4.42 17.46 -9.85
C VAL A 19 3.45 17.24 -8.68
N ALA A 20 2.24 17.76 -8.76
CA ALA A 20 1.22 17.58 -7.73
C ALA A 20 0.86 16.09 -7.50
N LEU A 21 0.75 15.32 -8.58
CA LEU A 21 0.49 13.87 -8.52
C LEU A 21 1.66 13.11 -7.87
N ILE A 22 2.90 13.45 -8.21
CA ILE A 22 4.10 12.84 -7.60
C ILE A 22 4.14 13.10 -6.09
N ILE A 23 3.92 14.35 -5.68
CA ILE A 23 3.90 14.73 -4.26
C ILE A 23 2.79 13.97 -3.51
N THR A 24 1.59 13.92 -4.09
CA THR A 24 0.45 13.22 -3.49
C THR A 24 0.71 11.72 -3.37
N SER A 25 1.28 11.10 -4.41
CA SER A 25 1.68 9.68 -4.41
C SER A 25 2.70 9.37 -3.32
N LEU A 26 3.69 10.26 -3.13
CA LEU A 26 4.69 10.11 -2.07
C LEU A 26 4.06 10.19 -0.68
N ILE A 27 3.17 11.17 -0.44
CA ILE A 27 2.45 11.31 0.83
C ILE A 27 1.62 10.05 1.13
N VAL A 28 0.84 9.58 0.14
CA VAL A 28 0.03 8.35 0.28
C VAL A 28 0.90 7.16 0.62
N SER A 29 2.05 7.01 -0.05
CA SER A 29 3.00 5.92 0.20
C SER A 29 3.56 5.96 1.62
N VAL A 30 3.95 7.14 2.11
CA VAL A 30 4.43 7.32 3.49
C VAL A 30 3.34 6.97 4.50
N LEU A 31 2.12 7.45 4.33
CA LEU A 31 1.00 7.15 5.24
C LEU A 31 0.65 5.66 5.26
N PHE A 32 0.75 4.99 4.11
CA PHE A 32 0.57 3.56 3.99
C PHE A 32 1.66 2.77 4.73
N ILE A 33 2.93 3.15 4.57
CA ILE A 33 4.06 2.55 5.31
C ILE A 33 3.90 2.74 6.82
N LEU A 34 3.51 3.94 7.27
CA LEU A 34 3.24 4.21 8.68
C LEU A 34 2.12 3.32 9.23
N SER A 35 1.10 3.05 8.42
CA SER A 35 -0.01 2.16 8.79
C SER A 35 0.48 0.70 8.95
N GLN A 36 1.33 0.22 8.04
CA GLN A 36 1.98 -1.09 8.17
C GLN A 36 2.86 -1.16 9.42
N GLN A 37 3.66 -0.14 9.66
CA GLN A 37 4.55 -0.06 10.83
C GLN A 37 3.76 -0.10 12.15
N LYS A 38 2.62 0.60 12.21
CA LYS A 38 1.74 0.59 13.37
C LYS A 38 1.17 -0.81 13.64
N LEU A 39 0.70 -1.50 12.59
CA LEU A 39 0.23 -2.88 12.70
C LEU A 39 1.35 -3.83 13.13
N ALA A 40 2.52 -3.74 12.50
CA ALA A 40 3.67 -4.60 12.78
C ALA A 40 4.09 -4.49 14.26
N LYS A 41 4.24 -3.27 14.77
CA LYS A 41 4.57 -3.03 16.19
C LYS A 41 3.52 -3.62 17.12
N ALA A 42 2.24 -3.39 16.81
CA ALA A 42 1.13 -3.86 17.63
C ALA A 42 1.08 -5.40 17.70
N LEU A 43 1.31 -6.08 16.58
CA LEU A 43 1.36 -7.54 16.51
C LEU A 43 2.56 -8.12 17.26
N VAL A 44 3.75 -7.52 17.10
CA VAL A 44 4.96 -7.95 17.83
C VAL A 44 4.74 -7.85 19.34
N THR A 45 4.17 -6.75 19.81
CA THR A 45 3.89 -6.55 21.24
C THR A 45 2.94 -7.62 21.79
N ILE A 46 1.90 -8.00 21.04
CA ILE A 46 0.93 -9.01 21.51
C ILE A 46 1.47 -10.43 21.41
N ASN A 47 2.17 -10.77 20.33
CA ASN A 47 2.61 -12.12 20.06
C ASN A 47 4.00 -12.44 20.64
N SER A 48 4.71 -11.44 21.18
CA SER A 48 6.13 -11.55 21.53
C SER A 48 7.00 -12.07 20.37
N GLY A 49 6.62 -11.71 19.13
CA GLY A 49 7.28 -12.16 17.90
C GLY A 49 8.47 -11.32 17.47
N GLU A 50 9.13 -11.71 16.39
CA GLU A 50 10.23 -10.94 15.80
C GLU A 50 9.75 -9.65 15.14
N GLN A 51 10.52 -8.57 15.32
CA GLN A 51 10.25 -7.30 14.65
C GLN A 51 10.56 -7.38 13.15
N ILE A 52 9.63 -6.86 12.34
CA ILE A 52 9.91 -6.60 10.92
C ILE A 52 10.99 -5.53 10.84
N HIS A 53 12.13 -5.88 10.22
CA HIS A 53 13.24 -4.96 10.05
C HIS A 53 12.78 -3.68 9.33
N PRO A 54 13.03 -2.47 9.87
CA PRO A 54 12.51 -1.20 9.33
C PRO A 54 12.87 -0.96 7.86
N ALA A 55 14.00 -1.52 7.39
CA ALA A 55 14.38 -1.45 5.99
C ALA A 55 13.29 -2.02 5.05
N TRP A 56 12.61 -3.12 5.41
CA TRP A 56 11.54 -3.69 4.58
C TRP A 56 10.32 -2.77 4.45
N LEU A 57 10.11 -1.89 5.42
CA LEU A 57 9.03 -0.90 5.39
C LEU A 57 9.41 0.30 4.52
N TRP A 58 10.56 0.93 4.80
CA TRP A 58 10.93 2.21 4.16
C TRP A 58 11.49 2.05 2.75
N THR A 59 12.11 0.91 2.44
CA THR A 59 12.60 0.67 1.07
C THR A 59 11.47 0.49 0.06
N GLN A 60 10.21 0.36 0.51
CA GLN A 60 9.03 0.36 -0.37
C GLN A 60 8.89 1.67 -1.18
N LEU A 61 9.55 2.76 -0.77
CA LEU A 61 9.58 4.02 -1.53
C LEU A 61 10.45 3.95 -2.80
N ILE A 62 11.28 2.92 -2.95
CA ILE A 62 12.13 2.73 -4.13
C ILE A 62 11.30 2.02 -5.20
N PRO A 63 11.01 2.62 -6.37
CA PRO A 63 9.96 2.14 -7.29
C PRO A 63 10.07 0.67 -7.71
N ILE A 64 11.23 0.23 -8.20
CA ILE A 64 11.42 -1.16 -8.67
C ILE A 64 11.46 -2.15 -7.50
N TRP A 65 12.07 -1.75 -6.39
CA TRP A 65 12.21 -2.57 -5.19
C TRP A 65 10.90 -2.67 -4.38
N SER A 66 9.99 -1.72 -4.58
CA SER A 66 8.73 -1.62 -3.85
C SER A 66 7.91 -2.90 -3.89
N TYR A 67 7.85 -3.56 -5.04
CA TYR A 67 7.11 -4.82 -5.21
C TYR A 67 7.64 -5.93 -4.30
N ILE A 68 8.97 -6.09 -4.23
CA ILE A 68 9.62 -7.10 -3.40
C ILE A 68 9.43 -6.75 -1.93
N ALA A 69 9.74 -5.51 -1.54
CA ALA A 69 9.64 -5.06 -0.16
C ALA A 69 8.20 -5.16 0.39
N LEU A 70 7.21 -4.85 -0.44
CA LEU A 70 5.79 -4.95 -0.10
C LEU A 70 5.36 -6.41 0.11
N VAL A 71 5.76 -7.33 -0.77
CA VAL A 71 5.46 -8.77 -0.63
C VAL A 71 6.10 -9.34 0.63
N VAL A 72 7.40 -9.07 0.87
CA VAL A 72 8.11 -9.56 2.06
C VAL A 72 7.47 -9.02 3.34
N THR A 73 7.11 -7.74 3.37
CA THR A 73 6.41 -7.13 4.50
C THR A 73 5.04 -7.78 4.72
N ALA A 74 4.30 -8.06 3.65
CA ALA A 74 2.99 -8.69 3.73
C ALA A 74 3.06 -10.12 4.28
N VAL A 75 4.04 -10.93 3.85
CA VAL A 75 4.27 -12.28 4.40
C VAL A 75 4.47 -12.22 5.90
N LYS A 76 5.41 -11.38 6.36
CA LYS A 76 5.73 -11.25 7.80
C LYS A 76 4.54 -10.77 8.63
N LEU A 77 3.78 -9.80 8.10
CA LEU A 77 2.55 -9.34 8.75
C LEU A 77 1.47 -10.42 8.80
N ASP A 78 1.35 -11.24 7.76
CA ASP A 78 0.35 -12.32 7.67
C ASP A 78 0.67 -13.48 8.61
N GLU A 79 1.94 -13.85 8.77
CA GLU A 79 2.40 -14.82 9.76
C GLU A 79 2.02 -14.39 11.19
N GLN A 80 2.34 -13.15 11.55
CA GLN A 80 1.97 -12.59 12.86
C GLN A 80 0.45 -12.44 13.02
N THR A 81 -0.26 -12.11 11.95
CA THR A 81 -1.73 -12.03 11.94
C THR A 81 -2.36 -13.40 12.16
N LYS A 82 -1.84 -14.46 11.53
CA LYS A 82 -2.29 -15.84 11.72
C LYS A 82 -2.08 -16.30 13.16
N LEU A 83 -0.93 -15.99 13.76
CA LEU A 83 -0.64 -16.31 15.15
C LEU A 83 -1.63 -15.63 16.11
N TYR A 84 -1.89 -14.34 15.91
CA TYR A 84 -2.92 -13.62 16.68
C TYR A 84 -4.30 -14.27 16.51
N ASN A 85 -4.65 -14.61 15.26
CA ASN A 85 -5.93 -15.23 14.92
C ASN A 85 -6.08 -16.66 15.45
N GLN A 86 -5.04 -17.34 15.89
CA GLN A 86 -5.17 -18.64 16.55
C GLN A 86 -5.61 -18.51 18.00
N THR A 87 -5.20 -17.43 18.67
CA THR A 87 -5.34 -17.24 20.12
C THR A 87 -6.46 -16.28 20.51
N HIS A 88 -6.98 -15.47 19.58
CA HIS A 88 -7.99 -14.45 19.86
C HIS A 88 -9.31 -14.72 19.13
N GLU A 89 -10.44 -14.41 19.77
CA GLU A 89 -11.77 -14.54 19.17
C GLU A 89 -12.00 -13.54 18.03
N LYS A 90 -11.65 -12.26 18.25
CA LYS A 90 -11.78 -11.20 17.24
C LYS A 90 -10.69 -11.35 16.19
N LYS A 91 -11.00 -11.95 15.05
CA LYS A 91 -10.02 -12.15 13.97
C LYS A 91 -9.67 -10.85 13.24
N LEU A 92 -8.38 -10.70 12.93
CA LEU A 92 -7.85 -9.64 12.08
C LEU A 92 -8.15 -9.94 10.61
N LYS A 93 -8.34 -8.87 9.82
CA LYS A 93 -8.76 -8.96 8.41
C LYS A 93 -7.59 -8.95 7.42
N PHE A 94 -6.39 -8.61 7.88
CA PHE A 94 -5.22 -8.56 7.01
C PHE A 94 -4.88 -9.96 6.47
N LYS A 95 -4.57 -10.04 5.17
CA LYS A 95 -4.16 -11.25 4.46
C LYS A 95 -3.13 -10.90 3.39
N ALA A 96 -2.01 -11.62 3.35
CA ALA A 96 -0.96 -11.39 2.34
C ALA A 96 -1.43 -11.65 0.91
N SER A 97 -2.39 -12.54 0.69
CA SER A 97 -2.89 -12.87 -0.66
C SER A 97 -3.45 -11.66 -1.41
N LEU A 98 -4.06 -10.70 -0.71
CA LEU A 98 -4.52 -9.45 -1.34
C LEU A 98 -3.36 -8.61 -1.88
N VAL A 99 -2.23 -8.62 -1.17
CA VAL A 99 -1.02 -7.92 -1.60
C VAL A 99 -0.40 -8.59 -2.83
N TYR A 100 -0.45 -9.91 -2.92
CA TYR A 100 0.03 -10.64 -4.10
C TYR A 100 -0.78 -10.28 -5.34
N TRP A 101 -2.12 -10.22 -5.19
CA TRP A 101 -3.01 -9.76 -6.26
C TRP A 101 -2.72 -8.31 -6.66
N TYR A 102 -2.51 -7.41 -5.69
CA TYR A 102 -2.13 -6.04 -5.96
C TYR A 102 -0.85 -5.92 -6.78
N VAL A 103 0.21 -6.63 -6.38
CA VAL A 103 1.50 -6.61 -7.10
C VAL A 103 1.35 -7.22 -8.50
N GLY A 104 0.66 -8.35 -8.63
CA GLY A 104 0.40 -8.99 -9.92
C GLY A 104 -0.35 -8.09 -10.89
N LEU A 105 -1.44 -7.44 -10.43
CA LEU A 105 -2.21 -6.50 -11.26
C LEU A 105 -1.41 -5.25 -11.61
N THR A 106 -0.59 -4.75 -10.69
CA THR A 106 0.27 -3.59 -10.97
C THR A 106 1.27 -3.89 -12.09
N LEU A 107 1.85 -5.10 -12.09
CA LEU A 107 2.75 -5.53 -13.17
C LEU A 107 2.02 -5.72 -14.51
N LEU A 108 0.74 -6.11 -14.49
CA LEU A 108 -0.08 -6.23 -15.70
C LEU A 108 -0.41 -4.87 -16.34
N ASN A 109 -0.39 -3.76 -15.59
CA ASN A 109 -0.58 -2.41 -16.15
C ASN A 109 0.51 -1.97 -17.14
N VAL A 110 1.64 -2.71 -17.22
CA VAL A 110 2.65 -2.49 -18.25
C VAL A 110 2.11 -2.84 -19.65
N ILE A 111 1.06 -3.66 -19.74
CA ILE A 111 0.42 -4.07 -21.00
C ILE A 111 -0.63 -3.00 -21.40
N PRO A 112 -0.44 -2.24 -22.49
CA PRO A 112 -1.30 -1.10 -22.83
C PRO A 112 -2.77 -1.44 -23.04
N VAL A 113 -3.06 -2.68 -23.46
CA VAL A 113 -4.40 -3.14 -23.87
C VAL A 113 -5.35 -3.37 -22.69
N ILE A 114 -4.84 -3.58 -21.46
CA ILE A 114 -5.65 -3.99 -20.30
C ILE A 114 -5.81 -2.86 -19.25
N ASN A 115 -5.33 -1.66 -19.58
CA ASN A 115 -4.89 -0.68 -18.58
C ASN A 115 -6.01 -0.06 -17.71
N ILE A 116 -7.17 0.31 -18.27
CA ILE A 116 -8.19 1.05 -17.49
C ILE A 116 -8.84 0.16 -16.42
N ILE A 117 -9.29 -1.05 -16.78
CA ILE A 117 -9.96 -1.96 -15.85
C ILE A 117 -8.97 -2.45 -14.79
N VAL A 118 -7.75 -2.83 -15.19
CA VAL A 118 -6.71 -3.28 -14.25
C VAL A 118 -6.27 -2.13 -13.35
N GLY A 119 -6.18 -0.91 -13.87
CA GLY A 119 -5.90 0.30 -13.09
C GLY A 119 -6.93 0.53 -11.99
N ILE A 120 -8.23 0.49 -12.33
CA ILE A 120 -9.31 0.61 -11.34
C ILE A 120 -9.24 -0.52 -10.30
N ALA A 121 -9.09 -1.77 -10.74
CA ALA A 121 -8.98 -2.92 -9.84
C ALA A 121 -7.78 -2.81 -8.88
N THR A 122 -6.65 -2.32 -9.37
CA THR A 122 -5.42 -2.10 -8.59
C THR A 122 -5.65 -1.07 -7.48
N ILE A 123 -6.32 0.05 -7.80
CA ILE A 123 -6.68 1.09 -6.82
C ILE A 123 -7.63 0.54 -5.76
N VAL A 124 -8.67 -0.21 -6.19
CA VAL A 124 -9.64 -0.80 -5.27
C VAL A 124 -8.96 -1.77 -4.29
N ILE A 125 -8.08 -2.65 -4.79
CA ILE A 125 -7.36 -3.60 -3.94
C ILE A 125 -6.42 -2.88 -2.99
N PHE A 126 -5.72 -1.84 -3.44
CA PHE A 126 -4.87 -1.02 -2.56
C PHE A 126 -5.66 -0.43 -1.39
N ILE A 127 -6.84 0.15 -1.67
CA ILE A 127 -7.72 0.70 -0.64
C ILE A 127 -8.17 -0.39 0.34
N ILE A 128 -8.52 -1.59 -0.16
CA ILE A 128 -8.92 -2.73 0.68
C ILE A 128 -7.77 -3.18 1.59
N ILE A 129 -6.55 -3.30 1.06
CA ILE A 129 -5.36 -3.66 1.84
C ILE A 129 -5.15 -2.65 2.96
N TRP A 130 -5.16 -1.36 2.64
CA TRP A 130 -4.94 -0.31 3.64
C TRP A 130 -6.06 -0.28 4.70
N ALA A 131 -7.32 -0.43 4.27
CA ALA A 131 -8.44 -0.54 5.19
C ALA A 131 -8.30 -1.76 6.13
N ASN A 132 -7.84 -2.90 5.63
CA ASN A 132 -7.62 -4.11 6.43
C ASN A 132 -6.48 -3.94 7.44
N ILE A 133 -5.38 -3.29 7.06
CA ILE A 133 -4.28 -2.93 7.97
C ILE A 133 -4.81 -2.03 9.10
N THR A 134 -5.53 -0.98 8.73
CA THR A 134 -6.07 0.01 9.68
C THR A 134 -7.08 -0.62 10.65
N LYS A 135 -8.02 -1.43 10.12
CA LYS A 135 -9.01 -2.13 10.94
C LYS A 135 -8.35 -3.14 11.88
N SER A 136 -7.39 -3.91 11.40
CA SER A 136 -6.66 -4.90 12.23
C SER A 136 -5.89 -4.20 13.36
N THR A 137 -5.25 -3.07 13.05
CA THR A 137 -4.58 -2.24 14.07
C THR A 137 -5.56 -1.78 15.14
N LYS A 138 -6.73 -1.26 14.75
CA LYS A 138 -7.75 -0.80 15.70
C LYS A 138 -8.25 -1.94 16.60
N VAL A 139 -8.45 -3.15 16.06
CA VAL A 139 -8.86 -4.32 16.86
C VAL A 139 -7.85 -4.64 17.95
N ILE A 140 -6.56 -4.53 17.62
CA ILE A 140 -5.47 -4.78 18.57
C ILE A 140 -5.38 -3.67 19.64
N THR A 141 -5.46 -2.41 19.22
CA THR A 141 -5.20 -1.26 20.12
C THR A 141 -6.41 -0.78 20.90
N ALA A 142 -7.63 -1.22 20.56
CA ALA A 142 -8.86 -0.85 21.27
C ALA A 142 -9.07 -1.66 22.57
N LYS A 143 -7.98 -2.04 23.24
CA LYS A 143 -8.01 -2.58 24.60
C LYS A 143 -8.25 -1.44 25.60
#